data_AF-A0A6L9ZMF5-F1
#
_entry.id   AF-A0A6L9ZMF5-F1
#
_cell.length_a   1.000
_cell.length_b   1.000
_cell.length_c   1.000
_cell.angle_alpha   90.00
_cell.angle_beta   90.00
_cell.angle_gamma   90.00
#
_symmetry.space_group_name_H-M   'P 1'
#
loop_
_entity.id
_entity.type
_entity.pdbx_description
1 polymer ?
#
loop_
_entity_poly.entity_id
_entity_poly.type
_entity_poly.pdbx_seq_one_letter_code
_entity_poly.pdbx_strand_id
1 'polypeptide(L)'
;MEQCPICDTKFTTGKVKYCSTCGWDLTPYPIDFQLPEYFAQKEQDKISWARTLWQKMESQLGQYKSQLSQLQFQLSEAQSKRVELEVQNRGLLSQTQWLNQVQSDLETQKKELEEQLENSESNHSLLQSKIDKLEAENQGILCRIEGVIQQYYDLQTQEEELEKELENSESNRSLLQSKIDKLESENRVFSSQIEGLNQQYSDLQTQKKELEEQLNLSHYKSFHLQTEKERLEQERKNFLSQIKQLNQELSDVKNELFKLQQPKGGNSREKKDMWEI
;
A
#
# COMPACT_ATOMS: atom_id res chain seq x y z
N MET A 1 81.81 82.45 112.08
CA MET A 1 80.58 83.03 111.50
C MET A 1 79.69 81.86 111.14
N GLU A 2 78.45 81.83 111.63
CA GLU A 2 77.51 80.73 111.42
C GLU A 2 76.45 81.10 110.36
N GLN A 3 75.72 80.11 109.83
CA GLN A 3 74.69 80.28 108.80
C GLN A 3 73.31 79.89 109.35
N CYS A 4 72.27 80.64 108.97
CA CYS A 4 70.90 80.34 109.38
C CYS A 4 70.41 79.00 108.79
N PRO A 5 69.89 78.05 109.57
CA PRO A 5 69.54 76.71 109.08
C PRO A 5 68.34 76.65 108.12
N ILE A 6 67.60 77.74 107.96
CA ILE A 6 66.44 77.82 107.06
C ILE A 6 66.80 78.44 105.70
N CYS A 7 67.74 79.39 105.67
CA CYS A 7 68.01 80.20 104.47
C CYS A 7 69.48 80.53 104.24
N ASP A 8 70.38 79.85 104.96
CA ASP A 8 71.85 79.89 104.88
C ASP A 8 72.50 81.30 104.97
N THR A 9 71.78 82.30 105.46
CA THR A 9 72.30 83.66 105.63
C THR A 9 73.35 83.70 106.74
N LYS A 10 74.54 84.26 106.46
CA LYS A 10 75.66 84.36 107.40
C LYS A 10 75.41 85.40 108.50
N PHE A 11 75.63 85.03 109.75
CA PHE A 11 75.51 85.93 110.90
C PHE A 11 76.67 85.75 111.91
N THR A 12 76.80 86.71 112.84
CA THR A 12 77.81 86.68 113.91
C THR A 12 77.14 86.29 115.24
N THR A 13 77.59 85.19 115.84
CA THR A 13 76.98 84.57 117.01
C THR A 13 76.96 85.53 118.21
N GLY A 14 75.78 85.78 118.79
CA GLY A 14 75.59 86.59 120.01
C GLY A 14 75.19 88.06 119.82
N LYS A 15 75.19 88.61 118.59
CA LYS A 15 74.80 90.02 118.33
C LYS A 15 73.38 90.22 117.79
N VAL A 16 72.77 89.19 117.23
CA VAL A 16 71.43 89.26 116.62
C VAL A 16 70.63 88.03 117.03
N LYS A 17 69.43 88.24 117.55
CA LYS A 17 68.51 87.18 117.97
C LYS A 17 67.70 86.57 116.83
N TYR A 18 67.54 87.28 115.71
CA TYR A 18 66.75 86.82 114.57
C TYR A 18 67.53 87.00 113.27
N CYS A 19 67.30 86.11 112.32
CA CYS A 19 67.87 86.19 110.98
C CYS A 19 67.21 87.36 110.25
N SER A 20 68.02 88.29 109.75
CA SER A 20 67.55 89.46 109.01
C SER A 20 66.82 89.14 107.71
N THR A 21 66.98 87.92 107.16
CA THR A 21 66.42 87.53 105.87
C THR A 21 65.07 86.85 106.00
N CYS A 22 64.95 85.82 106.86
CA CYS A 22 63.73 85.02 107.00
C CYS A 22 63.00 85.23 108.33
N GLY A 23 63.55 86.07 109.22
CA GLY A 23 62.98 86.31 110.56
C GLY A 23 63.15 85.14 111.54
N TRP A 24 63.86 84.08 111.14
CA TRP A 24 64.07 82.90 111.99
C TRP A 24 64.83 83.24 113.27
N ASP A 25 64.38 82.73 114.41
CA ASP A 25 65.05 82.92 115.68
C ASP A 25 66.40 82.18 115.70
N LEU A 26 67.49 82.96 115.77
CA LEU A 26 68.88 82.50 115.79
C LEU A 26 69.42 82.37 117.22
N THR A 27 68.60 82.61 118.24
CA THR A 27 69.00 82.39 119.63
C THR A 27 69.35 80.90 119.77
N PRO A 28 70.60 80.55 120.18
CA PRO A 28 70.99 79.15 120.32
C PRO A 28 70.02 78.48 121.28
N TYR A 29 69.38 77.41 120.81
CA TYR A 29 68.47 76.64 121.64
C TYR A 29 69.25 76.16 122.88
N PRO A 30 68.70 76.26 124.11
CA PRO A 30 69.41 75.80 125.30
C PRO A 30 69.81 74.35 125.09
N ILE A 31 71.10 74.03 125.24
CA ILE A 31 71.64 72.67 125.02
C ILE A 31 70.98 71.65 125.97
N ASP A 32 70.30 72.12 127.01
CA ASP A 32 69.57 71.32 127.99
C ASP A 32 68.07 71.10 127.66
N PHE A 33 67.55 71.55 126.51
CA PHE A 33 66.17 71.23 126.09
C PHE A 33 66.09 69.80 125.55
N GLN A 34 66.14 68.84 126.46
CA GLN A 34 65.69 67.48 126.19
C GLN A 34 64.16 67.54 126.07
N LEU A 35 63.65 67.49 124.84
CA LEU A 35 62.23 67.26 124.61
C LEU A 35 61.87 65.97 125.37
N PRO A 36 60.97 66.00 126.37
CA PRO A 36 60.66 64.82 127.16
C PRO A 36 60.26 63.70 126.21
N GLU A 37 60.97 62.58 126.30
CA GLU A 37 60.93 61.51 125.29
C GLU A 37 59.50 61.03 125.02
N TYR A 38 58.61 61.11 126.01
CA TYR A 38 57.17 60.85 125.90
C TYR A 38 56.42 61.74 124.90
N PHE A 39 56.70 63.05 124.83
CA PHE A 39 56.06 63.95 123.87
C PHE A 39 56.58 63.74 122.45
N ALA A 40 57.89 63.51 122.32
CA ALA A 40 58.50 63.11 121.05
C ALA A 40 57.84 61.81 120.54
N GLN A 41 57.67 60.83 121.43
CA GLN A 41 57.05 59.54 121.13
C GLN A 41 55.60 59.66 120.66
N LYS A 42 54.77 60.46 121.35
CA LYS A 42 53.36 60.66 120.97
C LYS A 42 53.20 61.31 119.59
N GLU A 43 54.08 62.25 119.24
CA GLU A 43 54.04 62.87 117.92
C GLU A 43 54.63 61.94 116.85
N GLN A 44 55.65 61.15 117.20
CA GLN A 44 56.17 60.04 116.39
C GLN A 44 55.05 59.02 116.07
N ASP A 45 54.21 58.70 117.05
CA ASP A 45 53.09 57.76 116.94
C ASP A 45 51.95 58.30 116.07
N LYS A 46 51.64 59.59 116.14
CA LYS A 46 50.68 60.23 115.22
C LYS A 46 51.21 60.27 113.80
N ILE A 47 52.49 60.60 113.62
CA ILE A 47 53.14 60.60 112.31
C ILE A 47 53.22 59.18 111.76
N SER A 48 53.48 58.16 112.60
CA SER A 48 53.50 56.76 112.18
C SER A 48 52.09 56.27 111.81
N TRP A 49 51.06 56.65 112.57
CA TRP A 49 49.65 56.40 112.22
C TRP A 49 49.24 57.08 110.91
N ALA A 50 49.59 58.36 110.71
CA ALA A 50 49.30 59.08 109.47
C ALA A 50 50.04 58.46 108.27
N ARG A 51 51.30 58.04 108.44
CA ARG A 51 52.07 57.32 107.42
C ARG A 51 51.44 55.98 107.06
N THR A 52 51.02 55.19 108.05
CA THR A 52 50.36 53.89 107.80
C THR A 52 49.01 54.06 107.12
N LEU A 53 48.22 55.06 107.53
CA LEU A 53 46.96 55.39 106.86
C LEU A 53 47.18 55.85 105.41
N TRP A 54 48.20 56.71 105.18
CA TRP A 54 48.59 57.15 103.85
C TRP A 54 49.03 55.98 102.97
N GLN A 55 49.89 55.10 103.48
CA GLN A 55 50.34 53.89 102.77
C GLN A 55 49.16 52.98 102.41
N LYS A 56 48.17 52.84 103.29
CA LYS A 56 46.94 52.07 103.01
C LYS A 56 46.11 52.72 101.90
N MET A 57 45.91 54.03 101.97
CA MET A 57 45.19 54.79 100.93
C MET A 57 45.92 54.72 99.59
N GLU A 58 47.24 54.90 99.58
CA GLU A 58 48.08 54.81 98.39
C GLU A 58 48.05 53.40 97.77
N SER A 59 48.06 52.36 98.60
CA SER A 59 47.87 50.98 98.15
C SER A 59 46.49 50.76 97.53
N GLN A 60 45.42 51.24 98.15
CA GLN A 60 44.06 51.15 97.59
C GLN A 60 43.92 51.94 96.28
N LEU A 61 44.50 53.13 96.21
CA LEU A 61 44.50 53.96 95.00
C LEU A 61 45.28 53.29 93.86
N GLY A 62 46.38 52.60 94.20
CA GLY A 62 47.09 51.71 93.29
C GLY A 62 46.22 50.55 92.78
N GLN A 63 45.51 49.86 93.68
CA GLN A 63 44.58 48.77 93.32
C GLN A 63 43.45 49.26 92.41
N TYR A 64 42.80 50.37 92.73
CA TYR A 64 41.73 50.94 91.90
C TYR A 64 42.25 51.38 90.54
N LYS A 65 43.46 51.98 90.47
CA LYS A 65 44.10 52.30 89.18
C LYS A 65 44.35 51.05 88.35
N SER A 66 44.86 49.98 88.95
CA SER A 66 45.06 48.70 88.25
C SER A 66 43.74 48.11 87.75
N GLN A 67 42.68 48.14 88.57
CA GLN A 67 41.35 47.69 88.17
C GLN A 67 40.77 48.53 87.02
N LEU A 68 40.92 49.86 87.07
CA LEU A 68 40.50 50.77 85.99
C LEU A 68 41.21 50.46 84.68
N SER A 69 42.53 50.25 84.71
CA SER A 69 43.30 49.86 83.53
C SER A 69 42.85 48.51 82.98
N GLN A 70 42.54 47.55 83.85
CA GLN A 70 42.04 46.23 83.44
C GLN A 70 40.65 46.33 82.80
N LEU A 71 39.74 47.10 83.39
CA LEU A 71 38.41 47.34 82.83
C LEU A 71 38.47 48.09 81.50
N GLN A 72 39.37 49.07 81.37
CA GLN A 72 39.60 49.75 80.09
C GLN A 72 40.09 48.79 79.01
N PHE A 73 41.00 47.87 79.36
CA PHE A 73 41.47 46.85 78.43
C PHE A 73 40.33 45.92 78.00
N GLN A 74 39.55 45.40 78.96
CA GLN A 74 38.39 44.54 78.67
C GLN A 74 37.34 45.25 77.82
N LEU A 75 37.09 46.54 78.07
CA LEU A 75 36.16 47.34 77.28
C LEU A 75 36.64 47.48 75.83
N SER A 76 37.93 47.75 75.63
CA SER A 76 38.55 47.84 74.30
C SER A 76 38.48 46.51 73.54
N GLU A 77 38.74 45.40 74.24
CA GLU A 77 38.63 44.04 73.70
C GLU A 77 37.18 43.71 73.30
N ALA A 78 36.22 44.00 74.18
CA ALA A 78 34.80 43.79 73.91
C ALA A 78 34.29 44.65 72.74
N GLN A 79 34.75 45.90 72.63
CA GLN A 79 34.45 46.78 71.49
C GLN A 79 34.99 46.21 70.18
N SER A 80 36.24 45.74 70.20
CA SER A 80 36.88 45.10 69.05
C SER A 80 36.09 43.85 68.62
N LYS A 81 35.68 43.03 69.58
CA LYS A 81 34.87 41.83 69.28
C LYS A 81 33.50 42.17 68.72
N ARG A 82 32.86 43.24 69.21
CA ARG A 82 31.57 43.70 68.68
C ARG A 82 31.68 44.11 67.22
N VAL A 83 32.72 44.88 66.86
CA VAL A 83 32.97 45.27 65.46
C VAL A 83 33.22 44.06 64.57
N GLU A 84 33.99 43.07 65.05
CA GLU A 84 34.22 41.83 64.31
C GLU A 84 32.90 41.07 64.04
N LEU A 85 32.05 40.92 65.06
CA LEU A 85 30.73 40.29 64.94
C LEU A 85 29.78 41.08 64.02
N GLU A 86 29.82 42.41 64.05
CA GLU A 86 29.04 43.26 63.14
C GLU A 86 29.44 43.06 61.67
N VAL A 87 30.74 42.88 61.40
CA VAL A 87 31.24 42.57 60.05
C VAL A 87 30.80 41.16 59.63
N GLN A 88 30.92 40.17 60.52
CA GLN A 88 30.46 38.80 60.25
C GLN A 88 28.94 38.76 59.97
N ASN A 89 28.14 39.46 60.78
CA ASN A 89 26.69 39.55 60.57
C ASN A 89 26.35 40.19 59.23
N ARG A 90 27.06 41.26 58.82
CA ARG A 90 26.88 41.84 57.48
C ARG A 90 27.21 40.84 56.37
N GLY A 91 28.29 40.06 56.52
CA GLY A 91 28.66 39.01 55.58
C GLY A 91 27.57 37.93 55.43
N LEU A 92 27.05 37.43 56.56
CA LEU A 92 25.97 36.44 56.57
C LEU A 92 24.67 36.99 55.97
N LEU A 93 24.36 38.27 56.21
CA LEU A 93 23.17 38.92 55.66
C LEU A 93 23.23 39.00 54.13
N SER A 94 24.38 39.41 53.58
CA SER A 94 24.62 39.42 52.13
C SER A 94 24.55 38.02 51.53
N GLN A 95 25.12 37.01 52.22
CA GLN A 95 25.04 35.62 51.77
C GLN A 95 23.60 35.12 51.73
N THR A 96 22.80 35.46 52.75
CA THR A 96 21.38 35.09 52.81
C THR A 96 20.57 35.74 51.68
N GLN A 97 20.83 37.02 51.39
CA GLN A 97 20.19 37.70 50.26
C GLN A 97 20.55 37.05 48.92
N TRP A 98 21.82 36.70 48.71
CA TRP A 98 22.26 36.01 47.51
C TRP A 98 21.61 34.62 47.38
N LEU A 99 21.56 33.84 48.46
CA LEU A 99 20.90 32.53 48.47
C LEU A 99 19.41 32.64 48.15
N ASN A 100 18.71 33.65 48.68
CA ASN A 100 17.31 33.89 48.35
C ASN A 100 17.11 34.25 46.87
N GLN A 101 18.03 35.02 46.28
CA GLN A 101 17.97 35.33 44.85
C GLN A 101 18.16 34.06 44.02
N VAL A 102 19.18 33.26 44.33
CA VAL A 102 19.42 31.97 43.65
C VAL A 102 18.23 31.04 43.78
N GLN A 103 17.59 30.98 44.95
CA GLN A 103 16.38 30.19 45.15
C GLN A 103 15.24 30.65 44.24
N SER A 104 15.01 31.96 44.14
CA SER A 104 13.99 32.53 43.25
C SER A 104 14.27 32.21 41.77
N ASP A 105 15.53 32.28 41.36
CA ASP A 105 15.94 31.99 39.98
C ASP A 105 15.73 30.49 39.67
N LEU A 106 16.10 29.60 40.60
CA LEU A 106 15.86 28.17 40.47
C LEU A 106 14.37 27.81 40.43
N GLU A 107 13.54 28.48 41.23
CA GLU A 107 12.09 28.29 41.23
C GLU A 107 11.48 28.68 39.86
N THR A 108 12.02 29.73 39.25
CA THR A 108 11.59 30.19 37.92
C THR A 108 12.02 29.20 36.84
N GLN A 109 13.28 28.75 36.86
CA GLN A 109 13.77 27.73 35.92
C GLN A 109 12.98 26.43 36.04
N LYS A 110 12.63 26.02 37.27
CA LYS A 110 11.81 24.84 37.50
C LYS A 110 10.45 24.94 36.82
N LYS A 111 9.76 26.08 36.98
CA LYS A 111 8.46 26.31 36.32
C LYS A 111 8.56 26.25 34.80
N GLU A 112 9.59 26.88 34.23
CA GLU A 112 9.79 26.86 32.78
C GLU A 112 10.09 25.45 32.25
N LEU A 113 10.85 24.63 33.00
CA LEU A 113 11.05 23.23 32.66
C LEU A 113 9.77 22.40 32.78
N GLU A 114 8.92 22.66 33.77
CA GLU A 114 7.62 22.01 33.93
C GLU A 114 6.69 22.33 32.74
N GLU A 115 6.63 23.60 32.30
CA GLU A 115 5.86 24.02 31.12
C GLU A 115 6.40 23.39 29.83
N GLN A 116 7.72 23.32 29.67
CA GLN A 116 8.34 22.65 28.51
C GLN A 116 8.05 21.14 28.48
N LEU A 117 8.02 20.50 29.63
CA LEU A 117 7.67 19.09 29.76
C LEU A 117 6.21 18.86 29.37
N GLU A 118 5.28 19.65 29.90
CA GLU A 118 3.85 19.54 29.57
C GLU A 118 3.60 19.75 28.07
N ASN A 119 4.26 20.74 27.46
CA ASN A 119 4.16 20.97 26.01
C ASN A 119 4.74 19.78 25.21
N SER A 120 5.83 19.18 25.67
CA SER A 120 6.43 18.01 25.02
C SER A 120 5.52 16.78 25.13
N GLU A 121 4.88 16.56 26.28
CA GLU A 121 3.90 15.48 26.49
C GLU A 121 2.66 15.66 25.61
N SER A 122 2.14 16.88 25.51
CA SER A 122 1.04 17.23 24.61
C SER A 122 1.38 16.97 23.13
N ASN A 123 2.57 17.38 22.69
CA ASN A 123 3.07 17.10 21.35
C ASN A 123 3.25 15.60 21.10
N HIS A 124 3.76 14.86 22.09
CA HIS A 124 3.89 13.41 22.01
C HIS A 124 2.53 12.74 21.83
N SER A 125 1.51 13.14 22.61
CA SER A 125 0.14 12.63 22.47
C SER A 125 -0.44 12.92 21.08
N LEU A 126 -0.23 14.14 20.55
CA LEU A 126 -0.68 14.50 19.20
C LEU A 126 0.01 13.66 18.11
N LEU A 127 1.33 13.45 18.24
CA LEU A 127 2.09 12.61 17.32
C LEU A 127 1.64 11.15 17.39
N GLN A 128 1.38 10.63 18.58
CA GLN A 128 0.85 9.28 18.76
C GLN A 128 -0.51 9.12 18.06
N SER A 129 -1.43 10.08 18.23
CA SER A 129 -2.71 10.05 17.52
C SER A 129 -2.56 10.10 15.99
N LYS A 130 -1.55 10.81 15.47
CA LYS A 130 -1.25 10.81 14.03
C LYS A 130 -0.70 9.46 13.57
N ILE A 131 0.15 8.82 14.37
CA ILE A 131 0.67 7.47 14.09
C ILE A 131 -0.50 6.48 14.02
N ASP A 132 -1.38 6.46 15.02
CA ASP A 132 -2.52 5.53 15.06
C ASP A 132 -3.45 5.69 13.83
N LYS A 133 -3.66 6.94 13.38
CA LYS A 133 -4.44 7.22 12.16
C LYS A 133 -3.76 6.68 10.90
N LEU A 134 -2.46 6.91 10.74
CA LEU A 134 -1.70 6.41 9.60
C LEU A 134 -1.64 4.87 9.58
N GLU A 135 -1.55 4.24 10.75
CA GLU A 135 -1.61 2.79 10.87
C GLU A 135 -2.98 2.24 10.42
N ALA A 136 -4.08 2.88 10.84
CA ALA A 136 -5.42 2.52 10.40
C ALA A 136 -5.62 2.71 8.89
N GLU A 137 -5.11 3.81 8.32
CA GLU A 137 -5.14 4.05 6.86
C GLU A 137 -4.35 2.99 6.10
N ASN A 138 -3.15 2.63 6.58
CA ASN A 138 -2.33 1.57 5.99
C ASN A 138 -3.03 0.22 6.03
N GLN A 139 -3.67 -0.15 7.14
CA GLN A 139 -4.47 -1.37 7.21
C GLN A 139 -5.63 -1.35 6.21
N GLY A 140 -6.33 -0.23 6.07
CA GLY A 140 -7.38 -0.06 5.07
C GLY A 140 -6.88 -0.23 3.63
N ILE A 141 -5.69 0.28 3.32
CA ILE A 141 -5.04 0.11 2.02
C ILE A 141 -4.68 -1.36 1.78
N LEU A 142 -4.13 -2.06 2.77
CA LEU A 142 -3.79 -3.48 2.68
C LEU A 142 -5.03 -4.34 2.35
N CYS A 143 -6.15 -4.13 3.06
CA CYS A 143 -7.40 -4.84 2.76
C CYS A 143 -7.90 -4.57 1.33
N ARG A 144 -7.73 -3.34 0.83
CA ARG A 144 -8.10 -3.01 -0.56
C ARG A 144 -7.20 -3.73 -1.57
N ILE A 145 -5.91 -3.83 -1.30
CA ILE A 145 -4.96 -4.58 -2.14
C ILE A 145 -5.34 -6.06 -2.18
N GLU A 146 -5.62 -6.67 -1.02
CA GLU A 146 -6.08 -8.06 -0.93
C GLU A 146 -7.36 -8.28 -1.74
N GLY A 147 -8.32 -7.35 -1.67
CA GLY A 147 -9.54 -7.40 -2.48
C GLY A 147 -9.28 -7.36 -3.99
N VAL A 148 -8.35 -6.51 -4.44
CA VAL A 148 -7.97 -6.43 -5.86
C VAL A 148 -7.23 -7.70 -6.32
N ILE A 149 -6.37 -8.26 -5.48
CA ILE A 149 -5.70 -9.53 -5.77
C ILE A 149 -6.72 -10.64 -5.97
N GLN A 150 -7.76 -10.69 -5.13
CA GLN A 150 -8.78 -11.72 -5.29
C GLN A 150 -9.60 -11.54 -6.57
N GLN A 151 -9.98 -10.31 -6.89
CA GLN A 151 -10.64 -10.01 -8.17
C GLN A 151 -9.79 -10.40 -9.39
N TYR A 152 -8.47 -10.21 -9.31
CA TYR A 152 -7.55 -10.63 -10.36
C TYR A 152 -7.59 -12.16 -10.58
N TYR A 153 -7.55 -12.95 -9.50
CA TYR A 153 -7.63 -14.41 -9.60
C TYR A 153 -8.99 -14.89 -10.14
N ASP A 154 -10.08 -14.24 -9.72
CA ASP A 154 -11.42 -14.57 -10.22
C ASP A 154 -11.52 -14.29 -11.73
N LEU A 155 -10.99 -13.15 -12.19
CA LEU A 155 -10.93 -12.80 -13.61
C LEU A 155 -10.03 -13.74 -14.42
N GLN A 156 -8.87 -14.12 -13.88
CA GLN A 156 -7.98 -15.08 -14.52
C GLN A 156 -8.66 -16.44 -14.70
N THR A 157 -9.41 -16.89 -13.70
CA THR A 157 -10.19 -18.14 -13.80
C THR A 157 -11.26 -18.05 -14.89
N GLN A 158 -11.96 -16.92 -14.98
CA GLN A 158 -12.96 -16.69 -16.03
C GLN A 158 -12.33 -16.67 -17.43
N GLU A 159 -11.14 -16.09 -17.58
CA GLU A 159 -10.38 -16.10 -18.83
C GLU A 159 -10.07 -17.53 -19.28
N GLU A 160 -9.54 -18.37 -18.38
CA GLU A 160 -9.24 -19.79 -18.67
C GLU A 160 -10.49 -20.60 -19.04
N GLU A 161 -11.66 -20.29 -18.45
CA GLU A 161 -12.93 -20.93 -18.81
C GLU A 161 -13.39 -20.52 -20.22
N LEU A 162 -13.34 -19.21 -20.53
CA LEU A 162 -13.71 -18.69 -21.84
C LEU A 162 -12.79 -19.24 -22.95
N GLU A 163 -11.50 -19.39 -22.69
CA GLU A 163 -10.55 -20.00 -23.63
C GLU A 163 -10.95 -21.45 -23.97
N LYS A 164 -11.34 -22.24 -22.98
CA LYS A 164 -11.81 -23.62 -23.20
C LYS A 164 -13.12 -23.66 -23.99
N GLU A 165 -14.05 -22.75 -23.70
CA GLU A 165 -15.30 -22.65 -24.46
C GLU A 165 -15.06 -22.27 -25.93
N LEU A 166 -14.09 -21.38 -26.18
CA LEU A 166 -13.67 -21.00 -27.52
C LEU A 166 -13.08 -22.19 -28.26
N GLU A 167 -12.14 -22.91 -27.66
CA GLU A 167 -11.51 -24.10 -28.27
C GLU A 167 -12.55 -25.17 -28.64
N ASN A 168 -13.51 -25.42 -27.74
CA ASN A 168 -14.61 -26.35 -28.01
C ASN A 168 -15.50 -25.88 -29.18
N SER A 169 -15.80 -24.58 -29.25
CA SER A 169 -16.58 -23.99 -30.33
C SER A 169 -15.85 -24.09 -31.68
N GLU A 170 -14.54 -23.88 -31.70
CA GLU A 170 -13.70 -24.03 -32.89
C GLU A 170 -13.66 -25.48 -33.38
N SER A 171 -13.51 -26.44 -32.46
CA SER A 171 -13.58 -27.87 -32.77
C SER A 171 -14.92 -28.25 -33.39
N ASN A 172 -16.03 -27.78 -32.80
CA ASN A 172 -17.38 -27.99 -33.35
C ASN A 172 -17.54 -27.37 -34.73
N ARG A 173 -17.01 -26.16 -34.96
CA ARG A 173 -17.04 -25.50 -36.27
C ARG A 173 -16.28 -26.33 -37.31
N SER A 174 -15.11 -26.86 -36.97
CA SER A 174 -14.32 -27.73 -37.84
C SER A 174 -15.09 -29.01 -38.20
N LEU A 175 -15.73 -29.64 -37.21
CA LEU A 175 -16.56 -30.83 -37.42
C LEU A 175 -17.74 -30.54 -38.37
N LEU A 176 -18.47 -29.44 -38.14
CA LEU A 176 -19.57 -29.03 -39.00
C LEU A 176 -19.09 -28.71 -40.42
N GLN A 177 -17.94 -28.06 -40.58
CA GLN A 177 -17.35 -27.80 -41.89
C GLN A 177 -17.07 -29.10 -42.65
N SER A 178 -16.47 -30.09 -42.01
CA SER A 178 -16.22 -31.39 -42.64
C SER A 178 -17.51 -32.10 -43.08
N LYS A 179 -18.60 -31.92 -42.32
CA LYS A 179 -19.91 -32.47 -42.66
C LYS A 179 -20.53 -31.74 -43.86
N ILE A 180 -20.36 -30.43 -43.95
CA ILE A 180 -20.78 -29.63 -45.11
C ILE A 180 -20.04 -30.12 -46.36
N ASP A 181 -18.71 -30.20 -46.30
CA ASP A 181 -17.89 -30.63 -47.45
C ASP A 181 -18.29 -32.03 -47.94
N LYS A 182 -18.59 -32.95 -47.01
CA LYS A 182 -19.10 -34.28 -47.34
C LYS A 182 -20.45 -34.21 -48.07
N LEU A 183 -21.42 -33.47 -47.53
CA LEU A 183 -22.74 -33.32 -48.15
C LEU A 183 -22.66 -32.64 -49.52
N GLU A 184 -21.78 -31.67 -49.69
CA GLU A 184 -21.52 -31.05 -50.99
C GLU A 184 -20.97 -32.06 -52.00
N SER A 185 -20.04 -32.93 -51.58
CA SER A 185 -19.51 -33.98 -52.45
C SER A 185 -20.59 -35.00 -52.85
N GLU A 186 -21.46 -35.40 -51.92
CA GLU A 186 -22.59 -36.29 -52.19
C GLU A 186 -23.59 -35.64 -53.16
N ASN A 187 -23.92 -34.37 -52.97
CA ASN A 187 -24.78 -33.62 -53.89
C ASN A 187 -24.20 -33.50 -55.30
N ARG A 188 -22.88 -33.34 -55.44
CA ARG A 188 -22.22 -33.36 -56.76
C ARG A 188 -22.38 -34.72 -57.43
N VAL A 189 -22.19 -35.80 -56.69
CA VAL A 189 -22.41 -37.17 -57.19
C VAL A 189 -23.85 -37.37 -57.64
N PHE A 190 -24.83 -36.98 -56.82
CA PHE A 190 -26.25 -37.08 -57.19
C PHE A 190 -26.58 -36.22 -58.43
N SER A 191 -26.01 -35.01 -58.53
CA SER A 191 -26.21 -34.14 -59.70
C SER A 191 -25.68 -34.80 -60.97
N SER A 192 -24.48 -35.38 -60.95
CA SER A 192 -23.93 -36.11 -62.10
C SER A 192 -24.73 -37.36 -62.45
N GLN A 193 -25.29 -38.06 -61.45
CA GLN A 193 -26.20 -39.19 -61.69
C GLN A 193 -27.49 -38.73 -62.40
N ILE A 194 -28.07 -37.61 -61.98
CA ILE A 194 -29.26 -37.03 -62.63
C ILE A 194 -28.95 -36.63 -64.07
N GLU A 195 -27.82 -35.98 -64.32
CA GLU A 195 -27.37 -35.64 -65.68
C GLU A 195 -27.24 -36.89 -66.56
N GLY A 196 -26.60 -37.95 -66.04
CA GLY A 196 -26.47 -39.23 -66.73
C GLY A 196 -27.83 -39.88 -67.06
N LEU A 197 -28.76 -39.89 -66.11
CA LEU A 197 -30.12 -40.40 -66.33
C LEU A 197 -30.90 -39.57 -67.35
N ASN A 198 -30.75 -38.25 -67.33
CA ASN A 198 -31.37 -37.37 -68.31
C ASN A 198 -30.84 -37.63 -69.73
N GLN A 199 -29.52 -37.88 -69.87
CA GLN A 199 -28.94 -38.25 -71.16
C GLN A 199 -29.50 -39.58 -71.66
N GLN A 200 -29.55 -40.61 -70.79
CA GLN A 200 -30.15 -41.90 -71.14
C GLN A 200 -31.62 -41.75 -71.56
N TYR A 201 -32.39 -40.92 -70.85
CA TYR A 201 -33.78 -40.64 -71.21
C TYR A 201 -33.90 -40.01 -72.60
N SER A 202 -33.05 -39.03 -72.92
CA SER A 202 -32.98 -38.39 -74.24
C SER A 202 -32.64 -39.39 -75.35
N ASP A 203 -31.67 -40.28 -75.10
CA ASP A 203 -31.26 -41.31 -76.05
C ASP A 203 -32.41 -42.30 -76.31
N LEU A 204 -33.08 -42.78 -75.24
CA LEU A 204 -34.25 -43.63 -75.36
C LEU A 204 -35.41 -42.95 -76.08
N GLN A 205 -35.63 -41.65 -75.85
CA GLN A 205 -36.65 -40.89 -76.56
C GLN A 205 -36.35 -40.80 -78.06
N THR A 206 -35.07 -40.68 -78.42
CA THR A 206 -34.61 -40.69 -79.82
C THR A 206 -34.81 -42.06 -80.45
N GLN A 207 -34.38 -43.14 -79.77
CA GLN A 207 -34.61 -44.52 -80.22
C GLN A 207 -36.09 -44.83 -80.41
N LYS A 208 -36.96 -44.36 -79.49
CA LYS A 208 -38.40 -44.51 -79.60
C LYS A 208 -38.93 -43.87 -80.88
N LYS A 209 -38.54 -42.63 -81.19
CA LYS A 209 -38.94 -41.96 -82.44
C LYS A 209 -38.49 -42.73 -83.67
N GLU A 210 -37.26 -43.21 -83.68
CA GLU A 210 -36.71 -43.98 -84.81
C GLU A 210 -37.46 -45.31 -85.00
N LEU A 211 -37.80 -46.02 -83.92
CA LEU A 211 -38.65 -47.20 -83.99
C LEU A 211 -40.07 -46.88 -84.47
N GLU A 212 -40.67 -45.77 -84.05
CA GLU A 212 -41.97 -45.31 -84.53
C GLU A 212 -41.93 -45.01 -86.04
N GLU A 213 -40.87 -44.39 -86.55
CA GLU A 213 -40.65 -44.16 -87.98
C GLU A 213 -40.47 -45.48 -88.75
N GLN A 214 -39.66 -46.41 -88.23
CA GLN A 214 -39.49 -47.74 -88.83
C GLN A 214 -40.80 -48.52 -88.87
N LEU A 215 -41.61 -48.44 -87.80
CA LEU A 215 -42.92 -49.07 -87.74
C LEU A 215 -43.85 -48.49 -88.81
N ASN A 216 -43.88 -47.16 -88.97
CA ASN A 216 -44.66 -46.50 -90.01
C ASN A 216 -44.22 -46.90 -91.42
N LEU A 217 -42.92 -47.00 -91.68
CA LEU A 217 -42.37 -47.51 -92.94
C LEU A 217 -42.78 -48.97 -93.21
N SER A 218 -42.75 -49.81 -92.19
CA SER A 218 -43.20 -51.21 -92.28
C SER A 218 -44.70 -51.30 -92.57
N HIS A 219 -45.52 -50.50 -91.90
CA HIS A 219 -46.96 -50.38 -92.19
C HIS A 219 -47.21 -49.95 -93.63
N TYR A 220 -46.49 -48.94 -94.13
CA TYR A 220 -46.60 -48.51 -95.52
C TYR A 220 -46.25 -49.63 -96.51
N LYS A 221 -45.14 -50.35 -96.27
CA LYS A 221 -44.73 -51.51 -97.09
C LYS A 221 -45.78 -52.63 -97.05
N SER A 222 -46.30 -52.96 -95.87
CA SER A 222 -47.33 -53.99 -95.70
C SER A 222 -48.61 -53.60 -96.43
N PHE A 223 -49.04 -52.34 -96.34
CA PHE A 223 -50.19 -51.82 -97.09
C PHE A 223 -49.98 -51.91 -98.61
N HIS A 224 -48.80 -51.52 -99.11
CA HIS A 224 -48.47 -51.64 -100.52
C HIS A 224 -48.50 -53.11 -100.98
N LEU A 225 -47.86 -54.01 -100.24
CA LEU A 225 -47.86 -55.44 -100.54
C LEU A 225 -49.26 -56.06 -100.50
N GLN A 226 -50.11 -55.61 -99.58
CA GLN A 226 -51.51 -56.04 -99.50
C GLN A 226 -52.30 -55.59 -100.73
N THR A 227 -52.14 -54.34 -101.14
CA THR A 227 -52.76 -53.80 -102.37
C THR A 227 -52.28 -54.57 -103.60
N GLU A 228 -50.99 -54.88 -103.66
CA GLU A 228 -50.40 -55.65 -104.75
C GLU A 228 -50.89 -57.11 -104.77
N LYS A 229 -51.05 -57.74 -103.60
CA LYS A 229 -51.67 -59.06 -103.47
C LYS A 229 -53.11 -59.06 -103.98
N GLU A 230 -53.92 -58.06 -103.60
CA GLU A 230 -55.30 -57.92 -104.08
C GLU A 230 -55.37 -57.75 -105.60
N ARG A 231 -54.45 -56.96 -106.18
CA ARG A 231 -54.30 -56.83 -107.65
C ARG A 231 -54.01 -58.17 -108.30
N LEU A 232 -53.01 -58.91 -107.80
CA LEU A 232 -52.64 -60.23 -108.33
C LEU A 232 -53.76 -61.27 -108.16
N GLU A 233 -54.51 -61.24 -107.07
CA GLU A 233 -55.68 -62.10 -106.88
C GLU A 233 -56.79 -61.80 -107.90
N GLN A 234 -57.00 -60.52 -108.21
CA GLN A 234 -57.95 -60.12 -109.24
C GLN A 234 -57.47 -60.56 -110.64
N GLU A 235 -56.18 -60.40 -110.95
CA GLU A 235 -55.58 -60.94 -112.18
C GLU A 235 -55.76 -62.45 -112.27
N ARG A 236 -55.48 -63.20 -111.19
CA ARG A 236 -55.72 -64.65 -111.12
C ARG A 236 -57.20 -64.99 -111.37
N LYS A 237 -58.15 -64.24 -110.79
CA LYS A 237 -59.59 -64.44 -111.05
C LYS A 237 -59.93 -64.20 -112.52
N ASN A 238 -59.38 -63.14 -113.10
CA ASN A 238 -59.55 -62.83 -114.52
C ASN A 238 -58.99 -63.98 -115.38
N PHE A 239 -57.76 -64.46 -115.12
CA PHE A 239 -57.19 -65.62 -115.81
C PHE A 239 -58.01 -66.89 -115.61
N LEU A 240 -58.52 -67.17 -114.41
CA LEU A 240 -59.43 -68.30 -114.18
C LEU A 240 -60.71 -68.20 -115.00
N SER A 241 -61.28 -67.00 -115.11
CA SER A 241 -62.44 -66.77 -115.97
C SER A 241 -62.12 -66.95 -117.45
N GLN A 242 -60.93 -66.52 -117.91
CA GLN A 242 -60.44 -66.77 -119.26
C GLN A 242 -60.23 -68.26 -119.52
N ILE A 243 -59.61 -69.00 -118.60
CA ILE A 243 -59.47 -70.45 -118.69
C ILE A 243 -60.84 -71.13 -118.74
N LYS A 244 -61.81 -70.65 -117.94
CA LYS A 244 -63.18 -71.16 -117.95
C LYS A 244 -63.88 -70.89 -119.28
N GLN A 245 -63.72 -69.69 -119.85
CA GLN A 245 -64.19 -69.36 -121.19
C GLN A 245 -63.53 -70.23 -122.25
N LEU A 246 -62.21 -70.35 -122.26
CA LEU A 246 -61.47 -71.21 -123.19
C LEU A 246 -61.87 -72.67 -123.06
N ASN A 247 -62.14 -73.17 -121.84
CA ASN A 247 -62.67 -74.52 -121.64
C ASN A 247 -64.10 -74.68 -122.16
N GLN A 248 -64.93 -73.64 -122.03
CA GLN A 248 -66.27 -73.59 -122.62
C GLN A 248 -66.16 -73.60 -124.15
N GLU A 249 -65.28 -72.79 -124.73
CA GLU A 249 -64.99 -72.77 -126.17
C GLU A 249 -64.43 -74.11 -126.64
N LEU A 250 -63.53 -74.75 -125.89
CA LEU A 250 -63.06 -76.11 -126.15
C LEU A 250 -64.21 -77.12 -126.11
N SER A 251 -65.14 -76.98 -125.16
CA SER A 251 -66.34 -77.81 -125.08
C SER A 251 -67.28 -77.57 -126.25
N ASP A 252 -67.44 -76.33 -126.70
CA ASP A 252 -68.28 -75.97 -127.84
C ASP A 252 -67.66 -76.45 -129.16
N VAL A 253 -66.35 -76.31 -129.34
CA VAL A 253 -65.60 -76.90 -130.46
C VAL A 253 -65.67 -78.43 -130.41
N LYS A 254 -65.60 -79.05 -129.23
CA LYS A 254 -65.77 -80.50 -129.07
C LYS A 254 -67.20 -80.95 -129.41
N ASN A 255 -68.20 -80.13 -129.10
CA ASN A 255 -69.60 -80.34 -129.50
C ASN A 255 -69.84 -80.08 -131.00
N GLU A 256 -69.11 -79.15 -131.63
CA GLU A 256 -69.10 -78.99 -133.09
C GLU A 256 -68.42 -80.17 -133.80
N LEU A 257 -67.35 -80.72 -133.21
CA LEU A 257 -66.70 -81.94 -133.67
C LEU A 257 -67.65 -83.15 -133.57
N PHE A 258 -68.50 -83.19 -132.55
CA PHE A 258 -69.56 -84.19 -132.38
C PHE A 258 -70.70 -84.01 -133.41
N LYS A 259 -71.00 -82.79 -133.86
CA LYS A 259 -72.00 -82.50 -134.91
C LYS A 259 -71.50 -82.80 -136.33
N LEU A 260 -70.18 -82.87 -136.55
CA LEU A 260 -69.55 -83.29 -137.80
C LEU A 260 -69.35 -84.81 -137.91
N GLN A 261 -69.74 -85.57 -136.89
CA GLN A 261 -69.74 -87.03 -136.87
C GLN A 261 -71.17 -87.58 -136.69
N GLN A 262 -71.97 -87.64 -137.78
CA GLN A 262 -72.69 -88.85 -138.23
C GLN A 262 -73.50 -88.62 -139.53
N PRO A 263 -73.67 -89.67 -140.39
CA PRO A 263 -73.56 -89.56 -141.85
C PRO A 263 -74.83 -89.98 -142.65
N LYS A 264 -74.88 -89.67 -143.96
CA LYS A 264 -75.78 -90.33 -144.95
C LYS A 264 -74.97 -91.29 -145.83
N GLY A 265 -75.59 -92.43 -146.10
CA GLY A 265 -74.89 -93.68 -146.41
C GLY A 265 -74.30 -93.84 -147.81
N GLY A 266 -73.34 -94.77 -147.83
CA GLY A 266 -72.66 -95.41 -148.94
C GLY A 266 -72.03 -96.71 -148.43
N ASN A 267 -72.92 -97.68 -148.20
CA ASN A 267 -72.81 -99.00 -147.55
C ASN A 267 -71.64 -99.91 -147.99
N SER A 268 -70.97 -100.56 -147.03
CA SER A 268 -70.51 -101.97 -147.13
C SER A 268 -70.22 -102.58 -145.75
N ARG A 269 -70.74 -103.80 -145.57
CA ARG A 269 -70.67 -104.67 -144.40
C ARG A 269 -69.30 -105.35 -144.28
N GLU A 270 -68.83 -105.58 -143.05
CA GLU A 270 -68.61 -106.90 -142.44
C GLU A 270 -67.53 -106.87 -141.34
N LYS A 271 -67.90 -107.35 -140.14
CA LYS A 271 -67.12 -108.18 -139.17
C LYS A 271 -65.88 -107.50 -138.55
N LYS A 272 -65.53 -107.64 -137.26
CA LYS A 272 -65.78 -108.71 -136.28
C LYS A 272 -65.25 -108.22 -134.91
N ASP A 273 -65.97 -108.55 -133.84
CA ASP A 273 -65.55 -108.97 -132.49
C ASP A 273 -64.19 -108.52 -131.92
N MET A 274 -64.19 -107.88 -130.74
CA MET A 274 -63.77 -108.48 -129.45
C MET A 274 -63.54 -107.38 -128.39
N TRP A 275 -64.32 -107.33 -127.28
CA TRP A 275 -64.00 -107.85 -125.92
C TRP A 275 -63.02 -106.91 -125.17
N GLU A 276 -63.08 -106.62 -123.89
CA GLU A 276 -63.81 -107.09 -122.70
C GLU A 276 -63.32 -106.21 -121.52
N ILE A 277 -64.06 -106.19 -120.40
CA ILE A 277 -63.62 -105.84 -119.02
C ILE A 277 -63.37 -104.35 -118.73
#